data_AF-A0A927QZ86-F1
#
_entry.id   AF-A0A927QZ86-F1
#
_cell.length_a   1.000
_cell.length_b   1.000
_cell.length_c   1.000
_cell.angle_alpha   90.00
_cell.angle_beta   90.00
_cell.angle_gamma   90.00
#
_symmetry.space_group_name_H-M   'P 1'
#
loop_
_entity.id
_entity.type
_entity.pdbx_description
1 polymer ?
#
loop_
_entity_poly.entity_id
_entity_poly.type
_entity_poly.pdbx_seq_one_letter_code
_entity_poly.pdbx_strand_id
1 'polypeptide(L)'
;MMTKESGTTAISDRDQPVDLESPPAATAPLPPAAPGAVVLALLSLGWLAAMLWSAKAEISSSGVDSMAIASAAYALPGVISASLVSGAAVSLALANLLTRFGVRRTTPRFAAALAAGLATGLLSVLALRLSYGDGSTIMIIAGSIAAAATVGGIAGGLRSTLVVGAIVAAMLAVFAVGFALSYFKNPVLSFYGASATDPERYENAMNLFRWTGSLAGGLAAGLLAFGYLRIAGRVTPATPPRWPGYMIAGAGAGLLLLTAEVITRTAGAEMLRMASAISEIDRSGQDSLGGSRLSHAMVVLFVGALVATIGFGRTLRPAEESATGGEPELRDRDQDGMPDDRPADDGIDADTDTDTGAEADADTGAGAAAAAAAAADEDRTRMPTTTADEIRASKTGEPTAVDGGGTEGAGRAEAGEDHEPADRPEPVAGAGR
;
A
#
# COMPACT_ATOMS: atom_id res chain seq x y z
N MET A 1 12.04 -77.64 25.61
CA MET A 1 10.82 -77.87 26.43
C MET A 1 10.37 -76.51 26.94
N MET A 2 9.44 -75.87 26.23
CA MET A 2 8.59 -74.77 26.72
C MET A 2 7.57 -74.45 25.62
N THR A 3 6.42 -75.11 25.74
CA THR A 3 5.19 -74.86 25.01
C THR A 3 4.60 -73.54 25.51
N LYS A 4 4.31 -72.61 24.60
CA LYS A 4 3.40 -71.49 24.89
C LYS A 4 2.11 -71.73 24.14
N GLU A 5 1.07 -71.94 24.95
CA GLU A 5 -0.30 -72.22 24.55
C GLU A 5 -0.93 -71.02 23.83
N SER A 6 -1.72 -71.37 22.83
CA SER A 6 -2.69 -70.51 22.15
C SER A 6 -3.82 -70.14 23.12
N GLY A 7 -3.97 -68.85 23.38
CA GLY A 7 -5.17 -68.27 23.98
C GLY A 7 -5.89 -67.40 22.97
N THR A 8 -6.65 -68.02 22.06
CA THR A 8 -7.58 -67.30 21.17
C THR A 8 -8.88 -67.08 21.91
N THR A 9 -9.04 -65.90 22.50
CA THR A 9 -10.31 -65.41 23.03
C THR A 9 -11.03 -64.71 21.89
N ALA A 10 -11.96 -65.42 21.24
CA ALA A 10 -12.88 -64.84 20.28
C ALA A 10 -13.92 -63.98 21.02
N ILE A 11 -13.61 -62.70 21.21
CA ILE A 11 -14.60 -61.70 21.58
C ILE A 11 -15.45 -61.44 20.34
N SER A 12 -16.69 -61.90 20.40
CA SER A 12 -17.70 -61.60 19.39
C SER A 12 -18.09 -60.13 19.56
N ASP A 13 -17.39 -59.25 18.86
CA ASP A 13 -17.63 -57.82 18.83
C ASP A 13 -18.92 -57.55 18.04
N ARG A 14 -20.02 -57.37 18.77
CA ARG A 14 -21.38 -57.23 18.26
C ARG A 14 -21.83 -55.77 18.15
N ASP A 15 -20.89 -54.83 18.23
CA ASP A 15 -21.10 -53.40 18.00
C ASP A 15 -20.25 -52.93 16.80
N GLN A 16 -20.46 -53.53 15.62
CA GLN A 16 -20.06 -52.84 14.39
C GLN A 16 -20.97 -51.60 14.28
N PRO A 17 -20.44 -50.38 14.45
CA PRO A 17 -21.22 -49.19 14.20
C PRO A 17 -21.75 -49.32 12.79
N VAL A 18 -23.06 -49.17 12.63
CA VAL A 18 -23.72 -49.09 11.35
C VAL A 18 -22.85 -48.20 10.47
N ASP A 19 -22.36 -48.72 9.34
CA ASP A 19 -21.66 -47.94 8.32
C ASP A 19 -22.63 -46.85 7.87
N LEU A 20 -22.64 -45.73 8.60
CA LEU A 20 -23.32 -44.51 8.24
C LEU A 20 -22.59 -44.06 6.98
N GLU A 21 -23.16 -44.46 5.85
CA GLU A 21 -22.77 -44.11 4.50
C GLU A 21 -22.22 -42.68 4.54
N SER A 22 -20.89 -42.58 4.53
CA SER A 22 -20.22 -41.31 4.79
C SER A 22 -20.76 -40.34 3.75
N PRO A 23 -21.46 -39.27 4.17
CA PRO A 23 -22.17 -38.40 3.25
C PRO A 23 -21.17 -37.98 2.16
N PRO A 24 -21.55 -38.11 0.88
CA PRO A 24 -20.63 -38.01 -0.24
C PRO A 24 -19.78 -36.77 -0.04
N ALA A 25 -18.46 -36.96 0.11
CA ALA A 25 -17.51 -35.95 0.54
C ALA A 25 -17.80 -34.62 -0.15
N ALA A 26 -18.43 -33.70 0.60
CA ALA A 26 -18.99 -32.49 0.04
C ALA A 26 -17.88 -31.76 -0.70
N THR A 27 -18.06 -31.55 -2.00
CA THR A 27 -17.03 -30.98 -2.86
C THR A 27 -16.70 -29.60 -2.32
N ALA A 28 -15.47 -29.40 -1.85
CA ALA A 28 -15.06 -28.15 -1.21
C ALA A 28 -15.43 -26.94 -2.11
N PRO A 29 -16.09 -25.91 -1.56
CA PRO A 29 -16.60 -24.79 -2.35
C PRO A 29 -15.47 -24.06 -3.09
N LEU A 30 -15.72 -23.66 -4.34
CA LEU A 30 -14.74 -22.94 -5.13
C LEU A 30 -14.44 -21.56 -4.50
N PRO A 31 -13.18 -21.12 -4.48
CA PRO A 31 -12.83 -19.79 -4.00
C PRO A 31 -13.46 -18.71 -4.90
N PRO A 32 -14.02 -17.63 -4.34
CA PRO A 32 -14.65 -16.58 -5.12
C PRO A 32 -13.64 -15.87 -6.03
N ALA A 33 -14.04 -15.65 -7.28
CA ALA A 33 -13.30 -14.81 -8.21
C ALA A 33 -13.56 -13.32 -7.92
N ALA A 34 -12.51 -12.50 -7.98
CA ALA A 34 -12.66 -11.05 -7.85
C ALA A 34 -13.32 -10.44 -9.11
N PRO A 35 -14.51 -9.81 -9.00
CA PRO A 35 -15.19 -9.23 -10.16
C PRO A 35 -14.38 -8.08 -10.76
N GLY A 36 -14.33 -7.99 -12.09
CA GLY A 36 -13.64 -6.89 -12.75
C GLY A 36 -12.11 -6.90 -12.65
N ALA A 37 -11.48 -7.98 -12.19
CA ALA A 37 -10.01 -8.04 -12.06
C ALA A 37 -9.26 -7.69 -13.37
N VAL A 38 -9.79 -8.08 -14.53
CA VAL A 38 -9.21 -7.70 -15.84
C VAL A 38 -9.29 -6.19 -16.07
N VAL A 39 -10.42 -5.56 -15.73
CA VAL A 39 -10.59 -4.10 -15.84
C VAL A 39 -9.63 -3.38 -14.90
N LEU A 40 -9.49 -3.85 -13.66
CA LEU A 40 -8.53 -3.31 -12.70
C LEU A 40 -7.08 -3.42 -13.21
N ALA A 41 -6.72 -4.56 -13.82
CA ALA A 41 -5.40 -4.76 -14.43
C ALA A 41 -5.15 -3.83 -15.62
N LEU A 42 -6.14 -3.63 -16.48
CA LEU A 42 -6.03 -2.69 -17.61
C LEU A 42 -5.91 -1.24 -17.14
N LEU A 43 -6.70 -0.85 -16.14
CA LEU A 43 -6.63 0.49 -15.55
C LEU A 43 -5.29 0.76 -14.86
N SER A 44 -4.77 -0.19 -14.09
CA SER A 44 -3.47 -0.04 -13.43
C SER A 44 -2.32 -0.01 -14.43
N LEU A 45 -2.32 -0.88 -15.44
CA LEU A 45 -1.32 -0.84 -16.51
C LEU A 45 -1.40 0.46 -17.31
N GLY A 46 -2.61 0.95 -17.62
CA GLY A 46 -2.80 2.24 -18.27
C GLY A 46 -2.25 3.39 -17.43
N TRP A 47 -2.45 3.34 -16.11
CA TRP A 47 -1.88 4.31 -15.17
C TRP A 47 -0.35 4.26 -15.12
N LEU A 48 0.23 3.06 -15.02
CA LEU A 48 1.68 2.87 -15.05
C LEU A 48 2.29 3.39 -16.36
N ALA A 49 1.67 3.09 -17.49
CA ALA A 49 2.09 3.60 -18.78
C ALA A 49 2.03 5.14 -18.82
N ALA A 50 0.96 5.74 -18.28
CA ALA A 50 0.84 7.20 -18.18
C ALA A 50 1.94 7.81 -17.31
N MET A 51 2.30 7.20 -16.17
CA MET A 51 3.38 7.68 -15.29
C MET A 51 4.75 7.57 -15.97
N LEU A 52 5.03 6.45 -16.65
CA LEU A 52 6.27 6.27 -17.42
C LEU A 52 6.37 7.27 -18.57
N TRP A 53 5.25 7.54 -19.25
CA TRP A 53 5.17 8.55 -20.29
C TRP A 53 5.39 9.96 -19.75
N SER A 54 4.75 10.29 -18.62
CA SER A 54 4.91 11.59 -17.97
C SER A 54 6.36 11.84 -17.57
N ALA A 55 7.01 10.84 -16.95
CA ALA A 55 8.43 10.92 -16.61
C ALA A 55 9.32 11.13 -17.84
N LYS A 56 8.98 10.48 -18.96
CA LYS A 56 9.68 10.67 -20.25
C LYS A 56 9.53 12.07 -20.80
N ALA A 57 8.31 12.59 -20.81
CA ALA A 57 8.07 13.95 -21.28
C ALA A 57 8.88 14.96 -20.46
N GLU A 58 8.87 14.82 -19.13
CA GLU A 58 9.60 15.70 -18.21
C GLU A 58 11.11 15.67 -18.47
N ILE A 59 11.72 14.48 -18.52
CA ILE A 59 13.17 14.33 -18.79
C ILE A 59 13.54 14.87 -20.17
N SER A 60 12.72 14.61 -21.20
CA SER A 60 12.99 15.08 -22.56
C SER A 60 12.90 16.61 -22.70
N SER A 61 12.13 17.27 -21.82
CA SER A 61 11.95 18.72 -21.84
C SER A 61 13.01 19.50 -21.07
N SER A 62 13.68 18.88 -20.09
CA SER A 62 14.62 19.53 -19.17
C SER A 62 16.07 19.67 -19.69
N GLY A 63 16.38 19.24 -20.92
CA GLY A 63 17.76 19.25 -21.44
C GLY A 63 18.70 18.28 -20.68
N VAL A 64 20.00 18.33 -20.98
CA VAL A 64 21.04 17.46 -20.37
C VAL A 64 21.49 17.96 -18.98
N ASP A 65 20.79 18.95 -18.42
CA ASP A 65 21.21 19.62 -17.19
C ASP A 65 20.85 18.84 -15.92
N SER A 66 21.61 19.09 -14.85
CA SER A 66 21.45 18.49 -13.51
C SER A 66 20.03 18.58 -12.94
N MET A 67 19.22 19.52 -13.44
CA MET A 67 17.81 19.70 -13.08
C MET A 67 16.91 18.54 -13.56
N ALA A 68 17.27 17.86 -14.67
CA ALA A 68 16.56 16.70 -15.19
C ALA A 68 16.65 15.47 -14.27
N ILE A 69 17.77 15.33 -13.55
CA ILE A 69 17.96 14.22 -12.59
C ILE A 69 17.09 14.44 -11.36
N ALA A 70 17.02 15.68 -10.87
CA ALA A 70 16.17 16.02 -9.72
C ALA A 70 14.68 15.83 -10.03
N SER A 71 14.20 16.25 -11.22
CA SER A 71 12.81 16.04 -11.64
C SER A 71 12.47 14.56 -11.79
N ALA A 72 13.37 13.76 -12.39
CA ALA A 72 13.22 12.31 -12.49
C ALA A 72 13.12 11.64 -11.10
N ALA A 73 13.93 12.08 -10.14
CA ALA A 73 13.87 11.59 -8.76
C ALA A 73 12.53 11.92 -8.08
N TYR A 74 11.90 13.06 -8.40
CA TYR A 74 10.59 13.41 -7.88
C TYR A 74 9.44 12.58 -8.47
N ALA A 75 9.58 12.10 -9.71
CA ALA A 75 8.58 11.23 -10.35
C ALA A 75 8.66 9.78 -9.85
N LEU A 76 9.84 9.34 -9.38
CA LEU A 76 10.13 7.95 -9.01
C LEU A 76 9.13 7.30 -8.03
N PRO A 77 8.73 7.94 -6.92
CA PRO A 77 7.83 7.31 -5.95
C PRO A 77 6.46 7.00 -6.55
N GLY A 78 5.99 7.84 -7.47
CA GLY A 78 4.75 7.64 -8.21
C GLY A 78 4.82 6.44 -9.15
N VAL A 79 5.94 6.28 -9.86
CA VAL A 79 6.18 5.13 -10.76
C VAL A 79 6.30 3.84 -9.95
N ILE A 80 7.00 3.84 -8.81
CA ILE A 80 7.14 2.69 -7.91
C ILE A 80 5.76 2.25 -7.40
N SER A 81 4.95 3.19 -6.91
CA SER A 81 3.59 2.91 -6.44
C SER A 81 2.71 2.34 -7.56
N ALA A 82 2.77 2.93 -8.76
CA ALA A 82 2.01 2.46 -9.92
C ALA A 82 2.45 1.05 -10.37
N SER A 83 3.74 0.74 -10.27
CA SER A 83 4.31 -0.57 -10.60
C SER A 83 3.84 -1.64 -9.63
N LEU A 84 3.84 -1.31 -8.33
CA LEU A 84 3.33 -2.18 -7.28
C LEU A 84 1.85 -2.52 -7.50
N VAL A 85 1.01 -1.52 -7.77
CA VAL A 85 -0.42 -1.73 -8.03
C VAL A 85 -0.66 -2.51 -9.31
N SER A 86 0.09 -2.23 -10.37
CA SER A 86 0.02 -2.97 -11.63
C SER A 86 0.37 -4.44 -11.43
N GLY A 87 1.45 -4.74 -10.73
CA GLY A 87 1.83 -6.11 -10.38
C GLY A 87 0.71 -6.84 -9.62
N ALA A 88 0.13 -6.20 -8.60
CA ALA A 88 -0.97 -6.78 -7.83
C ALA A 88 -2.21 -7.05 -8.70
N ALA A 89 -2.58 -6.10 -9.56
CA ALA A 89 -3.76 -6.21 -10.41
C ALA A 89 -3.62 -7.28 -11.49
N VAL A 90 -2.47 -7.33 -12.18
CA VAL A 90 -2.18 -8.33 -13.22
C VAL A 90 -2.13 -9.73 -12.62
N SER A 91 -1.48 -9.89 -11.47
CA SER A 91 -1.42 -11.17 -10.76
C SER A 91 -2.80 -11.62 -10.26
N LEU A 92 -3.64 -10.70 -9.77
CA LEU A 92 -5.03 -10.99 -9.42
C LEU A 92 -5.86 -11.44 -10.63
N ALA A 93 -5.70 -10.76 -11.77
CA ALA A 93 -6.38 -11.13 -13.02
C ALA A 93 -5.96 -12.51 -13.51
N LEU A 94 -4.66 -12.82 -13.47
CA LEU A 94 -4.13 -14.13 -13.83
C LEU A 94 -4.60 -15.21 -12.85
N ALA A 95 -4.61 -14.93 -11.55
CA ALA A 95 -5.09 -15.85 -10.53
C ALA A 95 -6.57 -16.21 -10.73
N ASN A 96 -7.41 -15.22 -11.07
CA ASN A 96 -8.80 -15.46 -11.46
C ASN A 96 -8.91 -16.28 -12.75
N LEU A 97 -8.06 -16.03 -13.74
CA LEU A 97 -8.03 -16.79 -14.98
C LEU A 97 -7.66 -18.27 -14.72
N LEU A 98 -6.65 -18.53 -13.89
CA LEU A 98 -6.24 -19.89 -13.51
C LEU A 98 -7.33 -20.63 -12.73
N THR A 99 -8.09 -19.94 -11.89
CA THR A 99 -9.26 -20.56 -11.24
C THR A 99 -10.33 -20.97 -12.24
N ARG A 100 -10.53 -20.22 -13.33
CA ARG A 100 -11.45 -20.61 -14.42
C ARG A 100 -10.97 -21.84 -15.17
N PHE A 101 -9.66 -22.02 -15.28
CA PHE A 101 -9.04 -23.22 -15.87
C PHE A 101 -8.94 -24.42 -14.89
N GLY A 102 -9.53 -24.33 -13.70
CA GLY A 102 -9.59 -25.46 -12.77
C GLY A 102 -8.30 -25.71 -11.97
N VAL A 103 -7.32 -24.80 -12.02
CA VAL A 103 -6.09 -24.91 -11.22
C VAL A 103 -6.39 -24.59 -9.75
N ARG A 104 -6.65 -25.62 -8.94
CA ARG A 104 -7.05 -25.47 -7.52
C ARG A 104 -5.89 -25.37 -6.52
N ARG A 105 -4.71 -25.89 -6.86
CA ARG A 105 -3.57 -25.92 -5.93
C ARG A 105 -3.07 -24.51 -5.66
N THR A 106 -2.81 -24.20 -4.38
CA THR A 106 -2.34 -22.86 -3.96
C THR A 106 -0.96 -22.54 -4.52
N THR A 107 -0.07 -23.53 -4.57
CA THR A 107 1.32 -23.37 -5.03
C THR A 107 1.46 -22.88 -6.47
N PRO A 108 0.85 -23.51 -7.50
CA PRO A 108 0.96 -23.02 -8.88
C PRO A 108 0.30 -21.65 -9.06
N ARG A 109 -0.78 -21.37 -8.33
CA ARG A 109 -1.43 -20.06 -8.36
C ARG A 109 -0.52 -18.95 -7.81
N PHE A 110 0.15 -19.21 -6.70
CA PHE A 110 1.11 -18.27 -6.11
C PHE A 110 2.32 -18.08 -7.02
N ALA A 111 2.88 -19.17 -7.57
CA ALA A 111 3.99 -19.10 -8.52
C ALA A 111 3.62 -18.29 -9.78
N ALA A 112 2.41 -18.49 -10.32
CA ALA A 112 1.93 -17.70 -11.45
C ALA A 112 1.71 -16.22 -11.10
N ALA A 113 1.21 -15.92 -9.90
CA ALA A 113 1.08 -14.56 -9.41
C ALA A 113 2.44 -13.86 -9.25
N LEU A 114 3.45 -14.56 -8.72
CA LEU A 114 4.81 -14.06 -8.63
C LEU A 114 5.40 -13.80 -10.04
N ALA A 115 5.24 -14.77 -10.95
CA ALA A 115 5.71 -14.67 -12.32
C ALA A 115 5.05 -13.51 -13.09
N ALA A 116 3.75 -13.27 -12.89
CA ALA A 116 3.03 -12.15 -13.48
C ALA A 116 3.52 -10.80 -12.96
N GLY A 117 3.78 -10.67 -11.66
CA GLY A 117 4.36 -9.46 -11.08
C GLY A 117 5.76 -9.18 -11.64
N LEU A 118 6.61 -10.22 -11.68
CA LEU A 118 7.95 -10.14 -12.26
C LEU A 118 7.91 -9.75 -13.75
N ALA A 119 7.04 -10.38 -14.55
CA ALA A 119 6.88 -10.06 -15.96
C ALA A 119 6.42 -8.61 -16.17
N THR A 120 5.49 -8.12 -15.35
CA THR A 120 5.04 -6.72 -15.37
C THR A 120 6.19 -5.76 -15.07
N GLY A 121 7.03 -6.10 -14.08
CA GLY A 121 8.26 -5.38 -13.78
C GLY A 121 9.24 -5.37 -14.95
N LEU A 122 9.57 -6.53 -15.51
CA LEU A 122 10.49 -6.68 -16.64
C LEU A 122 10.03 -5.93 -17.89
N LEU A 123 8.73 -5.93 -18.20
CA LEU A 123 8.17 -5.15 -19.28
C LEU A 123 8.34 -3.64 -19.05
N SER A 124 8.18 -3.19 -17.81
CA SER A 124 8.39 -1.79 -17.43
C SER A 124 9.87 -1.39 -17.56
N VAL A 125 10.79 -2.27 -17.14
CA VAL A 125 12.24 -2.11 -17.32
C VAL A 125 12.60 -2.04 -18.80
N LEU A 126 12.03 -2.93 -19.63
CA LEU A 126 12.25 -2.92 -21.07
C LEU A 126 11.79 -1.60 -21.69
N ALA A 127 10.60 -1.10 -21.31
CA ALA A 127 10.10 0.19 -21.78
C ALA A 127 11.01 1.37 -21.39
N LEU A 128 11.57 1.35 -20.18
CA LEU A 128 12.56 2.33 -19.72
C LEU A 128 13.86 2.25 -20.53
N ARG A 129 14.44 1.05 -20.70
CA ARG A 129 15.69 0.90 -21.48
C ARG A 129 15.53 1.32 -22.93
N LEU A 130 14.40 0.98 -23.55
CA LEU A 130 14.09 1.43 -24.92
C LEU A 130 13.90 2.96 -25.01
N SER A 131 13.55 3.62 -23.92
CA SER A 131 13.32 5.08 -23.90
C SER A 131 14.56 5.90 -23.57
N TYR A 132 15.46 5.40 -22.71
CA TYR A 132 16.59 6.17 -22.16
C TYR A 132 17.98 5.56 -22.45
N GLY A 133 18.04 4.35 -23.02
CA GLY A 133 19.29 3.66 -23.31
C GLY A 133 19.90 2.96 -22.09
N ASP A 134 21.19 2.66 -22.19
CA ASP A 134 21.95 1.90 -21.19
C ASP A 134 22.75 2.82 -20.28
N GLY A 135 22.40 2.84 -18.99
CA GLY A 135 23.11 3.58 -17.95
C GLY A 135 22.94 2.93 -16.58
N SER A 136 23.95 3.04 -15.71
CA SER A 136 23.94 2.42 -14.38
C SER A 136 22.79 2.93 -13.50
N THR A 137 22.52 4.24 -13.50
CA THR A 137 21.40 4.85 -12.76
C THR A 137 20.04 4.32 -13.23
N ILE A 138 19.87 4.13 -14.54
CA ILE A 138 18.64 3.58 -15.13
C ILE A 138 18.43 2.15 -14.63
N MET A 139 19.48 1.35 -14.49
CA MET A 139 19.39 -0.02 -13.97
C MET A 139 18.94 -0.10 -12.51
N ILE A 140 19.34 0.85 -11.65
CA ILE A 140 18.89 0.91 -10.25
C ILE A 140 17.40 1.27 -10.18
N ILE A 141 16.97 2.27 -10.95
CA ILE A 141 15.56 2.67 -11.08
C ILE A 141 14.72 1.50 -11.59
N ALA A 142 15.17 0.87 -12.68
CA ALA A 142 14.54 -0.29 -13.29
C ALA A 142 14.41 -1.45 -12.29
N GLY A 143 15.47 -1.77 -11.55
CA GLY A 143 15.46 -2.80 -10.51
C GLY A 143 14.41 -2.52 -9.43
N SER A 144 14.29 -1.26 -9.00
CA SER A 144 13.31 -0.85 -7.99
C SER A 144 11.88 -0.99 -8.47
N ILE A 145 11.62 -0.64 -9.73
CA ILE A 145 10.32 -0.81 -10.40
C ILE A 145 9.97 -2.29 -10.53
N ALA A 146 10.93 -3.12 -10.94
CA ALA A 146 10.74 -4.57 -11.04
C ALA A 146 10.47 -5.21 -9.67
N ALA A 147 11.20 -4.80 -8.64
CA ALA A 147 10.99 -5.24 -7.26
C ALA A 147 9.60 -4.84 -6.77
N ALA A 148 9.18 -3.60 -6.99
CA ALA A 148 7.85 -3.11 -6.61
C ALA A 148 6.73 -3.90 -7.30
N ALA A 149 6.81 -4.11 -8.62
CA ALA A 149 5.85 -4.93 -9.35
C ALA A 149 5.80 -6.39 -8.87
N THR A 150 6.96 -6.95 -8.47
CA THR A 150 7.03 -8.31 -7.92
C THR A 150 6.36 -8.39 -6.55
N VAL A 151 6.61 -7.44 -5.66
CA VAL A 151 5.94 -7.33 -4.35
C VAL A 151 4.44 -7.17 -4.52
N GLY A 152 4.02 -6.34 -5.48
CA GLY A 152 2.63 -6.24 -5.91
C GLY A 152 2.06 -7.60 -6.33
N GLY A 153 2.77 -8.33 -7.19
CA GLY A 153 2.35 -9.65 -7.67
C GLY A 153 2.17 -10.68 -6.56
N ILE A 154 3.04 -10.65 -5.53
CA ILE A 154 2.91 -11.47 -4.31
C ILE A 154 1.59 -11.14 -3.60
N ALA A 155 1.29 -9.86 -3.40
CA ALA A 155 0.01 -9.45 -2.81
C ALA A 155 -1.19 -9.89 -3.67
N GLY A 156 -1.06 -9.82 -4.99
CA GLY A 156 -2.01 -10.35 -5.98
C GLY A 156 -2.29 -11.86 -5.87
N GLY A 157 -1.30 -12.63 -5.36
CA GLY A 157 -1.36 -14.07 -5.18
C GLY A 157 -2.02 -14.55 -3.88
N LEU A 158 -2.37 -13.64 -2.97
CA LEU A 158 -3.00 -13.98 -1.70
C LEU A 158 -4.38 -14.63 -1.90
N ARG A 159 -4.77 -15.50 -0.95
CA ARG A 159 -6.04 -16.26 -1.02
C ARG A 159 -7.28 -15.37 -0.99
N SER A 160 -7.20 -14.19 -0.36
CA SER A 160 -8.30 -13.24 -0.19
C SER A 160 -8.51 -12.35 -1.41
N THR A 161 -8.85 -12.95 -2.55
CA THR A 161 -9.00 -12.27 -3.86
C THR A 161 -9.90 -11.04 -3.83
N LEU A 162 -11.03 -11.11 -3.11
CA LEU A 162 -11.98 -10.00 -3.00
C LEU A 162 -11.35 -8.80 -2.28
N VAL A 163 -10.62 -9.05 -1.20
CA VAL A 163 -9.90 -8.00 -0.45
C VAL A 163 -8.82 -7.39 -1.32
N VAL A 164 -8.00 -8.21 -1.99
CA VAL A 164 -6.95 -7.72 -2.89
C VAL A 164 -7.52 -6.86 -4.03
N GLY A 165 -8.64 -7.28 -4.64
CA GLY A 165 -9.32 -6.48 -5.66
C GLY A 165 -9.82 -5.14 -5.12
N ALA A 166 -10.34 -5.12 -3.89
CA ALA A 166 -10.76 -3.90 -3.22
C ALA A 166 -9.57 -2.96 -2.93
N ILE A 167 -8.42 -3.51 -2.52
CA ILE A 167 -7.18 -2.75 -2.28
C ILE A 167 -6.67 -2.11 -3.58
N VAL A 168 -6.63 -2.86 -4.68
CA VAL A 168 -6.22 -2.33 -5.99
C VAL A 168 -7.17 -1.22 -6.45
N ALA A 169 -8.48 -1.44 -6.32
CA ALA A 169 -9.48 -0.43 -6.68
C ALA A 169 -9.32 0.83 -5.82
N ALA A 170 -9.16 0.69 -4.50
CA ALA A 170 -8.95 1.79 -3.57
C ALA A 170 -7.69 2.60 -3.93
N MET A 171 -6.60 1.93 -4.29
CA MET A 171 -5.36 2.60 -4.68
C MET A 171 -5.49 3.36 -6.02
N LEU A 172 -6.23 2.80 -6.99
CA LEU A 172 -6.58 3.53 -8.22
C LEU A 172 -7.43 4.78 -7.93
N ALA A 173 -8.32 4.74 -6.93
CA ALA A 173 -9.04 5.93 -6.48
C ALA A 173 -8.12 6.97 -5.86
N VAL A 174 -7.14 6.58 -5.04
CA VAL A 174 -6.14 7.51 -4.49
C VAL A 174 -5.36 8.19 -5.62
N PHE A 175 -4.94 7.44 -6.63
CA PHE A 175 -4.29 7.97 -7.82
C PHE A 175 -5.17 8.97 -8.59
N ALA A 176 -6.43 8.62 -8.83
CA ALA A 176 -7.38 9.49 -9.52
C ALA A 176 -7.62 10.80 -8.75
N VAL A 177 -7.78 10.73 -7.42
CA VAL A 177 -7.92 11.92 -6.56
C VAL A 177 -6.66 12.78 -6.59
N GLY A 178 -5.48 12.16 -6.47
CA GLY A 178 -4.19 12.86 -6.53
C GLY A 178 -4.00 13.59 -7.86
N PHE A 179 -4.36 12.97 -8.97
CA PHE A 179 -4.31 13.58 -10.30
C PHE A 179 -5.33 14.72 -10.45
N ALA A 180 -6.57 14.52 -10.02
CA ALA A 180 -7.59 15.57 -10.07
C ALA A 180 -7.15 16.80 -9.26
N LEU A 181 -6.65 16.61 -8.04
CA LEU A 181 -6.15 17.71 -7.21
C LEU A 181 -4.92 18.39 -7.81
N SER A 182 -4.02 17.62 -8.44
CA SER A 182 -2.86 18.19 -9.14
C SER A 182 -3.28 19.04 -10.33
N TYR A 183 -4.29 18.61 -11.09
CA TYR A 183 -4.87 19.37 -12.20
C TYR A 183 -5.53 20.68 -11.70
N PHE A 184 -6.24 20.63 -10.58
CA PHE A 184 -6.89 21.79 -9.96
C PHE A 184 -6.02 22.52 -8.93
N LYS A 185 -4.69 22.30 -8.92
CA LYS A 185 -3.79 22.85 -7.89
C LYS A 185 -3.90 24.36 -7.77
N ASN A 186 -3.81 25.11 -8.88
CA ASN A 186 -3.83 26.57 -8.84
C ASN A 186 -5.18 27.14 -8.34
N PRO A 187 -6.35 26.68 -8.84
CA PRO A 187 -7.63 27.05 -8.26
C PRO A 187 -7.77 26.74 -6.78
N VAL A 188 -7.36 25.54 -6.34
CA VAL A 188 -7.48 25.12 -4.94
C VAL A 188 -6.54 25.95 -4.04
N LEU A 189 -5.32 26.22 -4.48
CA LEU A 189 -4.39 27.09 -3.76
C LEU A 189 -4.93 28.53 -3.67
N SER A 190 -5.47 29.06 -4.77
CA SER A 190 -6.11 30.38 -4.78
C SER A 190 -7.30 30.42 -3.82
N PHE A 191 -8.10 29.35 -3.75
CA PHE A 191 -9.21 29.22 -2.80
C PHE A 191 -8.73 29.20 -1.34
N TYR A 192 -7.57 28.60 -1.07
CA TYR A 192 -6.92 28.63 0.24
C TYR A 192 -6.19 29.94 0.55
N GLY A 193 -6.28 30.94 -0.33
CA GLY A 193 -5.69 32.26 -0.11
C GLY A 193 -4.19 32.33 -0.41
N ALA A 194 -3.67 31.42 -1.25
CA ALA A 194 -2.29 31.50 -1.72
C ALA A 194 -2.05 32.83 -2.44
N SER A 195 -1.02 33.57 -2.00
CA SER A 195 -0.58 34.81 -2.64
C SER A 195 0.86 34.66 -3.12
N ALA A 196 1.15 35.11 -4.34
CA ALA A 196 2.52 35.14 -4.86
C ALA A 196 3.41 36.17 -4.15
N THR A 197 2.82 37.16 -3.47
CA THR A 197 3.54 38.23 -2.77
C THR A 197 3.86 37.91 -1.31
N ASP A 198 3.25 36.87 -0.74
CA ASP A 198 3.34 36.54 0.68
C ASP A 198 3.74 35.06 0.85
N PRO A 199 5.05 34.79 1.01
CA PRO A 199 5.58 33.43 1.13
C PRO A 199 4.92 32.62 2.24
N GLU A 200 4.64 33.23 3.40
CA GLU A 200 4.03 32.56 4.55
C GLU A 200 2.61 32.07 4.22
N ARG A 201 1.81 32.89 3.53
CA ARG A 201 0.46 32.50 3.09
C ARG A 201 0.51 31.38 2.06
N TYR A 202 1.46 31.42 1.14
CA TYR A 202 1.63 30.37 0.14
C TYR A 202 1.99 29.04 0.79
N GLU A 203 2.90 29.03 1.76
CA GLU A 203 3.28 27.82 2.51
C GLU A 203 2.09 27.25 3.31
N ASN A 204 1.33 28.10 4.00
CA ASN A 204 0.13 27.65 4.71
C ASN A 204 -0.92 27.05 3.77
N ALA A 205 -1.18 27.68 2.62
CA ALA A 205 -2.09 27.16 1.61
C ALA A 205 -1.61 25.81 1.04
N MET A 206 -0.30 25.65 0.83
CA MET A 206 0.30 24.39 0.40
C MET A 206 0.15 23.29 1.45
N ASN A 207 0.32 23.61 2.73
CA ASN A 207 0.10 22.68 3.82
C ASN A 207 -1.36 22.21 3.86
N LEU A 208 -2.31 23.14 3.73
CA LEU A 208 -3.74 22.81 3.69
C LEU A 208 -4.08 21.95 2.45
N PHE A 209 -3.48 22.24 1.29
CA PHE A 209 -3.61 21.43 0.09
C PHE A 209 -3.12 19.98 0.31
N ARG A 210 -1.96 19.79 0.95
CA ARG A 210 -1.42 18.46 1.29
C ARG A 210 -2.35 17.68 2.23
N TRP A 211 -2.89 18.34 3.26
CA TRP A 211 -3.87 17.74 4.17
C TRP A 211 -5.15 17.34 3.45
N THR A 212 -5.67 18.23 2.60
CA THR A 212 -6.88 17.98 1.79
C THR A 212 -6.69 16.77 0.89
N GLY A 213 -5.54 16.68 0.19
CA GLY A 213 -5.26 15.53 -0.68
C GLY A 213 -5.15 14.20 0.07
N SER A 214 -4.58 14.22 1.27
CA SER A 214 -4.48 13.03 2.11
C SER A 214 -5.84 12.57 2.63
N LEU A 215 -6.67 13.49 3.12
CA LEU A 215 -8.03 13.20 3.58
C LEU A 215 -8.94 12.73 2.45
N ALA A 216 -8.93 13.44 1.31
CA ALA A 216 -9.72 13.08 0.13
C ALA A 216 -9.31 11.72 -0.44
N GLY A 217 -8.01 11.43 -0.51
CA GLY A 217 -7.48 10.14 -0.92
C GLY A 217 -7.93 9.00 0.00
N GLY A 218 -7.81 9.18 1.32
CA GLY A 218 -8.27 8.20 2.31
C GLY A 218 -9.78 7.96 2.25
N LEU A 219 -10.57 9.03 2.13
CA LEU A 219 -12.03 8.93 1.98
C LEU A 219 -12.42 8.15 0.73
N ALA A 220 -11.82 8.49 -0.42
CA ALA A 220 -12.07 7.80 -1.69
C ALA A 220 -11.66 6.32 -1.62
N ALA A 221 -10.49 6.02 -1.04
CA ALA A 221 -10.01 4.66 -0.83
C ALA A 221 -11.01 3.82 -0.01
N GLY A 222 -11.45 4.33 1.14
CA GLY A 222 -12.39 3.63 2.02
C GLY A 222 -13.76 3.40 1.37
N LEU A 223 -14.31 4.42 0.70
CA LEU A 223 -15.60 4.32 0.01
C LEU A 223 -15.54 3.32 -1.15
N LEU A 224 -14.47 3.36 -1.96
CA LEU A 224 -14.33 2.47 -3.10
C LEU A 224 -14.06 1.03 -2.67
N ALA A 225 -13.24 0.81 -1.64
CA ALA A 225 -13.03 -0.51 -1.05
C ALA A 225 -14.33 -1.13 -0.54
N PHE A 226 -15.11 -0.36 0.24
CA PHE A 226 -16.41 -0.79 0.75
C PHE A 226 -17.41 -1.07 -0.41
N GLY A 227 -17.51 -0.14 -1.36
CA GLY A 227 -18.39 -0.26 -2.52
C GLY A 227 -18.05 -1.48 -3.37
N TYR A 228 -16.76 -1.71 -3.63
CA TYR A 228 -16.28 -2.87 -4.39
C TYR A 228 -16.65 -4.19 -3.69
N LEU A 229 -16.38 -4.33 -2.39
CA LEU A 229 -16.73 -5.54 -1.64
C LEU A 229 -18.26 -5.77 -1.59
N ARG A 230 -19.05 -4.70 -1.49
CA ARG A 230 -20.51 -4.77 -1.50
C ARG A 230 -21.07 -5.19 -2.85
N ILE A 231 -20.48 -4.71 -3.95
CA ILE A 231 -20.86 -5.14 -5.31
C ILE A 231 -20.41 -6.59 -5.53
N ALA A 232 -19.21 -6.96 -5.09
CA ALA A 232 -18.69 -8.30 -5.25
C ALA A 232 -19.53 -9.37 -4.53
N GLY A 233 -20.00 -9.09 -3.31
CA GLY A 233 -20.91 -9.97 -2.57
C GLY A 233 -22.30 -10.12 -3.21
N ARG A 234 -22.71 -9.18 -4.09
CA ARG A 234 -23.96 -9.31 -4.87
C ARG A 234 -23.77 -10.16 -6.13
N VAL A 235 -22.62 -10.03 -6.79
CA VAL A 235 -22.32 -10.70 -8.06
C VAL A 235 -21.88 -12.14 -7.84
N THR A 236 -21.13 -12.41 -6.77
CA THR A 236 -20.62 -13.74 -6.45
C THR A 236 -21.22 -14.18 -5.12
N PRO A 237 -22.02 -15.27 -5.07
CA PRO A 237 -22.61 -15.81 -3.84
C PRO A 237 -21.54 -16.52 -3.00
N ALA A 238 -20.56 -15.74 -2.53
CA ALA A 238 -19.57 -16.18 -1.57
C ALA A 238 -19.89 -15.60 -0.21
N THR A 239 -19.40 -16.30 0.83
CA THR A 239 -19.45 -15.79 2.19
C THR A 239 -18.84 -14.40 2.23
N PRO A 240 -19.60 -13.36 2.62
CA PRO A 240 -19.09 -12.00 2.67
C PRO A 240 -17.86 -11.96 3.59
N PRO A 241 -16.86 -11.13 3.28
CA PRO A 241 -15.71 -11.00 4.16
C PRO A 241 -16.16 -10.57 5.56
N ARG A 242 -15.53 -11.15 6.59
CA ARG A 242 -15.74 -10.71 7.98
C ARG A 242 -15.32 -9.25 8.12
N TRP A 243 -15.79 -8.60 9.19
CA TRP A 243 -15.45 -7.21 9.53
C TRP A 243 -13.99 -6.80 9.29
N PRO A 244 -12.96 -7.58 9.72
CA PRO A 244 -11.56 -7.19 9.51
C PRO A 244 -11.19 -7.08 8.02
N GLY A 245 -11.86 -7.81 7.14
CA GLY A 245 -11.63 -7.75 5.70
C GLY A 245 -12.00 -6.39 5.10
N TYR A 246 -13.05 -5.73 5.61
CA TYR A 246 -13.42 -4.37 5.18
C TYR A 246 -12.41 -3.33 5.68
N MET A 247 -11.96 -3.44 6.93
CA MET A 247 -10.94 -2.57 7.49
C MET A 247 -9.62 -2.69 6.72
N ILE A 248 -9.14 -3.91 6.47
CA ILE A 248 -7.91 -4.17 5.70
C ILE A 248 -8.05 -3.67 4.26
N ALA A 249 -9.21 -3.89 3.62
CA ALA A 249 -9.45 -3.39 2.28
C ALA A 249 -9.39 -1.85 2.22
N GLY A 250 -10.00 -1.16 3.19
CA GLY A 250 -9.95 0.30 3.30
C GLY A 250 -8.54 0.83 3.62
N ALA A 251 -7.81 0.15 4.48
CA ALA A 251 -6.43 0.47 4.83
C ALA A 251 -5.43 0.19 3.69
N GLY A 252 -5.80 -0.69 2.76
CA GLY A 252 -4.89 -1.29 1.81
C GLY A 252 -4.18 -0.30 0.90
N ALA A 253 -4.85 0.75 0.42
CA ALA A 253 -4.20 1.77 -0.40
C ALA A 253 -3.07 2.47 0.38
N GLY A 254 -3.30 2.80 1.65
CA GLY A 254 -2.26 3.35 2.53
C GLY A 254 -1.13 2.37 2.79
N LEU A 255 -1.43 1.08 3.00
CA LEU A 255 -0.39 0.03 3.13
C LEU A 255 0.48 -0.09 1.88
N LEU A 256 -0.13 0.00 0.69
CA LEU A 256 0.62 0.00 -0.58
C LEU A 256 1.50 1.24 -0.72
N LEU A 257 1.01 2.42 -0.34
CA LEU A 257 1.81 3.65 -0.33
C LEU A 257 3.00 3.55 0.63
N LEU A 258 2.81 2.99 1.83
CA LEU A 258 3.90 2.77 2.78
C LEU A 258 4.93 1.79 2.23
N THR A 259 4.48 0.72 1.58
CA THR A 259 5.36 -0.26 0.96
C THR A 259 6.18 0.40 -0.15
N ALA A 260 5.54 1.23 -0.97
CA ALA A 260 6.22 1.99 -2.01
C ALA A 260 7.22 3.00 -1.43
N GLU A 261 6.90 3.67 -0.32
CA GLU A 261 7.82 4.58 0.39
C GLU A 261 9.03 3.82 0.95
N VAL A 262 8.82 2.64 1.56
CA VAL A 262 9.93 1.78 2.02
C VAL A 262 10.85 1.41 0.85
N ILE A 263 10.28 0.92 -0.25
CA ILE A 263 11.05 0.56 -1.46
C ILE A 263 11.81 1.78 -2.00
N THR A 264 11.15 2.94 -2.05
CA THR A 264 11.76 4.19 -2.52
C THR A 264 12.91 4.62 -1.62
N ARG A 265 12.77 4.51 -0.29
CA ARG A 265 13.84 4.83 0.67
C ARG A 265 15.01 3.88 0.56
N THR A 266 14.77 2.57 0.40
CA THR A 266 15.85 1.59 0.24
C THR A 266 16.59 1.78 -1.09
N ALA A 267 15.87 2.05 -2.17
CA ALA A 267 16.47 2.32 -3.48
C ALA A 267 17.22 3.66 -3.51
N GLY A 268 16.61 4.70 -2.92
CA GLY A 268 17.18 6.04 -2.83
C GLY A 268 18.41 6.09 -1.94
N ALA A 269 18.49 5.29 -0.87
CA ALA A 269 19.67 5.21 -0.01
C ALA A 269 20.93 4.78 -0.79
N GLU A 270 20.79 3.86 -1.75
CA GLU A 270 21.91 3.42 -2.58
C GLU A 270 22.31 4.50 -3.60
N MET A 271 21.35 5.22 -4.19
CA MET A 271 21.65 6.37 -5.04
C MET A 271 22.32 7.51 -4.26
N LEU A 272 21.84 7.79 -3.05
CA LEU A 272 22.41 8.78 -2.14
C LEU A 272 23.82 8.40 -1.70
N ARG A 273 24.15 7.11 -1.56
CA ARG A 273 25.52 6.66 -1.29
C ARG A 273 26.46 6.97 -2.45
N MET A 274 25.95 6.99 -3.69
CA MET A 274 26.71 7.39 -4.88
C MET A 274 26.77 8.92 -5.05
N ALA A 275 25.71 9.63 -4.66
CA ALA A 275 25.57 11.08 -4.87
C ALA A 275 26.05 11.94 -3.68
N SER A 276 26.17 11.40 -2.47
CA SER A 276 26.62 12.11 -1.26
C SER A 276 28.04 12.66 -1.36
N ALA A 277 28.79 12.27 -2.39
CA ALA A 277 30.04 12.90 -2.78
C ALA A 277 29.87 14.32 -3.39
N ILE A 278 28.65 14.76 -3.70
CA ILE A 278 28.42 15.91 -4.61
C ILE A 278 27.61 17.06 -3.96
N SER A 279 26.65 16.85 -3.06
CA SER A 279 25.93 17.97 -2.39
C SER A 279 25.16 17.58 -1.12
N GLU A 280 25.28 18.39 -0.06
CA GLU A 280 24.56 18.23 1.22
C GLU A 280 23.19 18.94 1.24
N ILE A 281 23.01 19.99 0.43
CA ILE A 281 21.79 20.81 0.39
C ILE A 281 20.58 19.98 -0.10
N ASP A 282 20.78 19.08 -1.06
CA ASP A 282 19.72 18.22 -1.62
C ASP A 282 19.15 17.22 -0.62
N ARG A 283 19.92 16.84 0.40
CA ARG A 283 19.49 15.85 1.40
C ARG A 283 18.33 16.36 2.25
N SER A 284 18.41 17.62 2.68
CA SER A 284 17.36 18.25 3.50
C SER A 284 16.00 18.33 2.77
N GLY A 285 16.02 18.62 1.46
CA GLY A 285 14.82 18.65 0.63
C GLY A 285 14.19 17.26 0.47
N GLN A 286 15.01 16.24 0.25
CA GLN A 286 14.55 14.86 0.11
C GLN A 286 13.95 14.31 1.42
N ASP A 287 14.55 14.62 2.57
CA ASP A 287 14.05 14.20 3.88
C ASP A 287 12.68 14.83 4.19
N SER A 288 12.52 16.13 3.90
CA SER A 288 11.25 16.83 4.07
C SER A 288 10.14 16.23 3.20
N LEU A 289 10.45 15.90 1.94
CA LEU A 289 9.49 15.26 1.03
C LEU A 289 9.15 13.83 1.45
N GLY A 290 10.13 13.07 1.93
CA GLY A 290 9.93 11.73 2.50
C GLY A 290 9.00 11.77 3.72
N GLY A 291 9.17 12.76 4.60
CA GLY A 291 8.28 12.99 5.75
C GLY A 291 6.84 13.30 5.34
N SER A 292 6.66 14.16 4.33
CA SER A 292 5.32 14.49 3.80
C SER A 292 4.64 13.28 3.13
N ARG A 293 5.38 12.46 2.37
CA ARG A 293 4.85 11.25 1.72
C ARG A 293 4.44 10.19 2.75
N LEU A 294 5.27 9.98 3.77
CA LEU A 294 4.95 9.06 4.85
C LEU A 294 3.69 9.51 5.62
N SER A 295 3.58 10.79 5.92
CA SER A 295 2.40 11.37 6.58
C SER A 295 1.14 11.20 5.73
N HIS A 296 1.25 11.44 4.41
CA HIS A 296 0.16 11.19 3.46
C HIS A 296 -0.28 9.73 3.48
N ALA A 297 0.66 8.79 3.37
CA ALA A 297 0.38 7.35 3.37
C ALA A 297 -0.30 6.90 4.68
N MET A 298 0.15 7.41 5.83
CA MET A 298 -0.46 7.18 7.14
C MET A 298 -1.90 7.69 7.19
N VAL A 299 -2.15 8.94 6.78
CA VAL A 299 -3.50 9.51 6.79
C VAL A 299 -4.43 8.71 5.87
N VAL A 300 -3.99 8.36 4.66
CA VAL A 300 -4.76 7.53 3.72
C VAL A 300 -5.08 6.16 4.33
N LEU A 301 -4.11 5.53 5.01
CA LEU A 301 -4.29 4.24 5.70
C LEU A 301 -5.39 4.33 6.75
N PHE A 302 -5.29 5.28 7.69
CA PHE A 302 -6.21 5.38 8.83
C PHE A 302 -7.60 5.83 8.39
N VAL A 303 -7.69 6.85 7.54
CA VAL A 303 -8.97 7.37 7.05
C VAL A 303 -9.67 6.33 6.18
N GLY A 304 -8.94 5.65 5.29
CA GLY A 304 -9.50 4.59 4.45
C GLY A 304 -10.04 3.42 5.28
N ALA A 305 -9.27 2.98 6.29
CA ALA A 305 -9.71 1.95 7.23
C ALA A 305 -10.99 2.36 7.98
N LEU A 306 -11.02 3.58 8.54
CA LEU A 306 -12.16 4.10 9.30
C LEU A 306 -13.41 4.24 8.43
N VAL A 307 -13.28 4.76 7.21
CA VAL A 307 -14.41 4.94 6.29
C VAL A 307 -15.01 3.61 5.86
N ALA A 308 -14.17 2.62 5.52
CA ALA A 308 -14.67 1.29 5.14
C ALA A 308 -15.36 0.56 6.32
N THR A 309 -14.79 0.71 7.52
CA THR A 309 -15.31 0.25 8.81
C THR A 309 -16.68 0.86 9.11
N ILE A 310 -16.82 2.18 9.03
CA ILE A 310 -18.11 2.87 9.20
C ILE A 310 -19.11 2.40 8.14
N GLY A 311 -18.66 2.29 6.88
CA GLY A 311 -19.47 1.77 5.78
C GLY A 311 -20.04 0.38 6.09
N PHE A 312 -19.22 -0.54 6.58
CA PHE A 312 -19.66 -1.86 7.02
C PHE A 312 -20.62 -1.79 8.21
N GLY A 313 -20.32 -0.98 9.24
CA GLY A 313 -21.18 -0.83 10.41
C GLY A 313 -22.60 -0.40 10.05
N ARG A 314 -22.75 0.48 9.06
CA ARG A 314 -24.06 0.90 8.52
C ARG A 314 -24.85 -0.22 7.81
N THR A 315 -24.23 -1.36 7.55
CA THR A 315 -24.90 -2.52 6.93
C THR A 315 -25.37 -3.57 7.92
N LEU A 316 -24.92 -3.49 9.17
CA LEU A 316 -25.45 -4.31 10.25
C LEU A 316 -26.87 -3.81 10.54
N ARG A 317 -27.88 -4.61 10.23
CA ARG A 317 -29.24 -4.34 10.70
C ARG A 317 -29.21 -4.35 12.23
N PRO A 318 -29.98 -3.46 12.90
CA PRO A 318 -30.26 -3.65 14.32
C PRO A 318 -30.71 -5.10 14.49
N ALA A 319 -30.13 -5.83 15.45
CA ALA A 319 -30.71 -7.09 15.85
C ALA A 319 -32.16 -6.74 16.17
N GLU A 320 -33.11 -7.24 15.37
CA GLU A 320 -34.51 -7.15 15.74
C GLU A 320 -34.55 -7.85 17.09
N GLU A 321 -34.60 -7.02 18.12
CA GLU A 321 -34.68 -7.40 19.51
C GLU A 321 -35.81 -8.40 19.52
N SER A 322 -35.42 -9.68 19.66
CA SER A 322 -36.32 -10.80 19.55
C SER A 322 -37.52 -10.44 20.39
N ALA A 323 -38.61 -10.05 19.72
CA ALA A 323 -39.85 -9.58 20.31
C ALA A 323 -40.60 -10.75 20.97
N THR A 324 -39.83 -11.72 21.47
CA THR A 324 -40.13 -12.72 22.48
C THR A 324 -39.97 -12.15 23.90
N GLY A 325 -39.99 -10.82 24.03
CA GLY A 325 -40.32 -10.11 25.27
C GLY A 325 -41.81 -9.76 25.38
N GLY A 326 -42.65 -10.22 24.44
CA GLY A 326 -44.08 -10.34 24.67
C GLY A 326 -44.30 -11.43 25.72
N GLU A 327 -44.35 -10.99 26.98
CA GLU A 327 -44.94 -11.61 28.17
C GLU A 327 -45.15 -13.13 28.11
N PRO A 328 -44.48 -13.94 28.97
CA PRO A 328 -45.11 -15.19 29.39
C PRO A 328 -46.47 -14.81 29.96
N GLU A 329 -47.52 -15.27 29.29
CA GLU A 329 -48.90 -15.21 29.73
C GLU A 329 -48.99 -15.89 31.10
N LEU A 330 -48.73 -15.09 32.13
CA LEU A 330 -48.90 -15.38 33.54
C LEU A 330 -50.37 -15.10 33.86
N ARG A 331 -51.26 -15.89 33.26
CA ARG A 331 -52.72 -16.00 33.50
C ARG A 331 -53.19 -17.17 32.64
N ASP A 332 -53.26 -18.41 33.12
CA ASP A 332 -54.13 -18.81 34.21
C ASP A 332 -53.44 -19.78 35.16
N ARG A 333 -53.26 -19.27 36.36
CA ARG A 333 -53.04 -20.04 37.57
C ARG A 333 -54.43 -20.28 38.16
N ASP A 334 -55.14 -21.28 37.64
CA ASP A 334 -56.25 -21.92 38.34
C ASP A 334 -56.41 -23.38 37.88
N GLN A 335 -56.13 -24.29 38.81
CA GLN A 335 -56.97 -25.45 39.15
C GLN A 335 -57.17 -26.53 38.06
N ASP A 336 -56.41 -27.63 38.12
CA ASP A 336 -56.85 -28.79 38.89
C ASP A 336 -55.83 -29.95 38.85
N GLY A 337 -55.75 -30.66 39.97
CA GLY A 337 -54.60 -31.46 40.39
C GLY A 337 -54.33 -32.74 39.61
N MET A 338 -53.05 -33.11 39.59
CA MET A 338 -52.61 -34.48 39.36
C MET A 338 -51.33 -34.73 40.17
N PRO A 339 -51.34 -35.63 41.19
CA PRO A 339 -50.13 -36.12 41.81
C PRO A 339 -49.56 -37.26 40.94
N ASP A 340 -48.39 -37.08 40.33
CA ASP A 340 -47.64 -38.18 39.72
C ASP A 340 -46.40 -38.46 40.57
N ASP A 341 -46.49 -39.55 41.31
CA ASP A 341 -45.41 -40.20 42.04
C ASP A 341 -44.35 -40.67 41.04
N ARG A 342 -43.18 -40.01 41.01
CA ARG A 342 -41.98 -40.63 40.43
C ARG A 342 -40.81 -40.59 41.40
N PRO A 343 -40.12 -41.74 41.59
CA PRO A 343 -39.06 -41.85 42.56
C PRO A 343 -37.79 -41.19 42.06
N ALA A 344 -37.02 -40.67 43.02
CA ALA A 344 -35.64 -40.27 42.87
C ALA A 344 -34.82 -41.41 42.26
N ASP A 345 -34.13 -41.12 41.16
CA ASP A 345 -33.01 -41.93 40.69
C ASP A 345 -31.75 -41.08 40.77
N ASP A 346 -30.81 -41.64 41.52
CA ASP A 346 -29.56 -41.05 41.98
C ASP A 346 -28.47 -41.25 40.94
N GLY A 347 -27.63 -40.23 40.79
CA GLY A 347 -26.21 -40.41 40.50
C GLY A 347 -25.82 -40.63 39.04
N ILE A 348 -24.82 -39.87 38.59
CA ILE A 348 -23.43 -40.35 38.52
C ILE A 348 -22.60 -39.30 37.75
N ASP A 349 -21.44 -39.06 38.34
CA ASP A 349 -20.31 -38.26 37.90
C ASP A 349 -19.94 -38.43 36.41
N ALA A 350 -19.50 -37.34 35.78
CA ALA A 350 -18.42 -37.42 34.80
C ALA A 350 -17.81 -36.03 34.56
N ASP A 351 -16.55 -35.94 34.97
CA ASP A 351 -15.58 -34.88 34.68
C ASP A 351 -15.67 -34.35 33.26
N THR A 352 -15.70 -33.03 33.12
CA THR A 352 -15.38 -32.37 31.85
C THR A 352 -14.01 -31.71 31.97
N ASP A 353 -12.98 -32.53 31.82
CA ASP A 353 -11.63 -32.08 31.44
C ASP A 353 -11.71 -31.42 30.06
N THR A 354 -11.83 -30.09 30.03
CA THR A 354 -11.49 -29.31 28.84
C THR A 354 -9.97 -29.11 28.81
N ASP A 355 -9.27 -30.13 28.35
CA ASP A 355 -7.94 -30.01 27.76
C ASP A 355 -8.06 -29.33 26.40
N THR A 356 -7.80 -28.02 26.35
CA THR A 356 -7.57 -27.29 25.09
C THR A 356 -6.07 -27.08 24.89
N GLY A 357 -5.31 -28.17 24.83
CA GLY A 357 -4.02 -28.21 24.15
C GLY A 357 -4.20 -28.26 22.63
N ALA A 358 -4.20 -27.09 22.00
CA ALA A 358 -3.92 -26.95 20.56
C ALA A 358 -3.36 -25.55 20.27
N GLU A 359 -2.21 -25.23 20.88
CA GLU A 359 -1.29 -24.23 20.31
C GLU A 359 -0.77 -24.80 18.99
N ALA A 360 -1.51 -24.50 17.91
CA ALA A 360 -1.01 -24.68 16.57
C ALA A 360 0.01 -23.58 16.31
N ASP A 361 1.29 -23.96 16.37
CA ASP A 361 2.43 -23.27 15.77
C ASP A 361 2.06 -22.78 14.37
N ALA A 362 1.74 -21.49 14.27
CA ALA A 362 1.72 -20.74 13.04
C ALA A 362 3.04 -19.97 12.90
N ASP A 363 4.16 -20.67 13.04
CA ASP A 363 5.43 -20.22 12.49
C ASP A 363 5.55 -20.75 11.07
N THR A 364 5.08 -19.97 10.10
CA THR A 364 5.54 -20.10 8.71
C THR A 364 5.14 -18.87 7.89
N GLY A 365 6.16 -18.10 7.49
CA GLY A 365 6.13 -17.46 6.16
C GLY A 365 6.13 -15.94 6.08
N ALA A 366 6.64 -15.22 7.08
CA ALA A 366 7.01 -13.80 6.92
C ALA A 366 8.53 -13.57 6.76
N GLY A 367 9.35 -14.63 6.87
CA GLY A 367 10.82 -14.51 6.93
C GLY A 367 11.57 -14.39 5.59
N ALA A 368 10.96 -14.72 4.45
CA ALA A 368 11.70 -14.75 3.18
C ALA A 368 11.96 -13.37 2.55
N ALA A 369 11.15 -12.36 2.88
CA ALA A 369 11.38 -10.98 2.43
C ALA A 369 12.33 -10.19 3.35
N ALA A 370 12.46 -10.61 4.61
CA ALA A 370 13.37 -9.99 5.59
C ALA A 370 14.79 -10.57 5.54
N ALA A 371 14.95 -11.85 5.17
CA ALA A 371 16.27 -12.51 5.12
C ALA A 371 17.18 -11.97 3.99
N ALA A 372 16.62 -11.39 2.92
CA ALA A 372 17.42 -10.74 1.88
C ALA A 372 17.97 -9.36 2.29
N ALA A 373 17.41 -8.74 3.34
CA ALA A 373 17.87 -7.45 3.87
C ALA A 373 18.85 -7.62 5.06
N ALA A 374 18.77 -8.73 5.81
CA ALA A 374 19.59 -8.96 7.00
C ALA A 374 21.05 -9.39 6.71
N ALA A 375 21.37 -9.90 5.51
CA ALA A 375 22.74 -10.29 5.15
C ALA A 375 23.68 -9.10 4.84
N ALA A 376 23.21 -7.85 4.96
CA ALA A 376 23.98 -6.63 4.73
C ALA A 376 24.29 -5.85 6.04
N ASP A 377 24.00 -6.40 7.22
CA ASP A 377 24.01 -5.68 8.50
C ASP A 377 24.90 -6.31 9.59
N GLU A 378 25.91 -7.12 9.23
CA GLU A 378 26.92 -7.61 10.19
C GLU A 378 28.21 -6.77 10.23
N ASP A 379 28.35 -5.72 9.42
CA ASP A 379 29.56 -4.87 9.37
C ASP A 379 29.34 -3.44 9.90
N ARG A 380 28.25 -3.20 10.65
CA ARG A 380 27.86 -1.84 11.14
C ARG A 380 28.07 -1.58 12.63
N THR A 381 28.53 -2.57 13.41
CA THR A 381 28.72 -2.42 14.86
C THR A 381 30.15 -2.02 15.24
N ARG A 382 30.72 -1.00 14.58
CA ARG A 382 31.82 -0.18 15.14
C ARG A 382 31.76 1.25 14.61
N MET A 383 31.03 2.12 15.30
CA MET A 383 31.23 3.57 15.23
C MET A 383 31.56 4.11 16.63
N PRO A 384 32.56 5.02 16.75
CA PRO A 384 33.00 5.55 18.02
C PRO A 384 31.97 6.50 18.62
N THR A 385 31.78 6.41 19.93
CA THR A 385 30.96 7.34 20.71
C THR A 385 31.67 8.70 20.81
N THR A 386 31.34 9.64 19.94
CA THR A 386 31.69 11.06 20.14
C THR A 386 30.89 11.60 21.31
N THR A 387 31.59 12.02 22.36
CA THR A 387 31.04 12.44 23.65
C THR A 387 30.50 13.87 23.55
N ALA A 388 29.41 14.15 24.27
CA ALA A 388 28.63 15.40 24.22
C ALA A 388 29.36 16.69 24.63
N ASP A 389 30.65 16.62 24.98
CA ASP A 389 31.45 17.80 25.37
C ASP A 389 32.00 18.59 24.17
N GLU A 390 32.07 18.00 22.97
CA GLU A 390 32.67 18.68 21.81
C GLU A 390 31.73 19.71 21.14
N ILE A 391 30.42 19.61 21.36
CA ILE A 391 29.43 20.54 20.79
C ILE A 391 29.32 21.84 21.60
N ARG A 392 29.81 21.89 22.84
CA ARG A 392 29.71 23.09 23.70
C ARG A 392 30.82 24.11 23.48
N ALA A 393 31.89 23.75 22.77
CA ALA A 393 33.05 24.61 22.57
C ALA A 393 32.96 25.54 21.33
N SER A 394 31.97 25.36 20.43
CA SER A 394 31.90 26.15 19.18
C SER A 394 30.97 27.37 19.21
N LYS A 395 30.31 27.67 20.34
CA LYS A 395 29.23 28.68 20.40
C LYS A 395 29.58 30.03 21.06
N THR A 396 30.86 30.31 21.29
CA THR A 396 31.33 31.60 21.80
C THR A 396 32.44 32.16 20.90
N GLY A 397 32.02 32.71 19.76
CA GLY A 397 32.84 33.55 18.90
C GLY A 397 32.26 34.97 18.88
N GLU A 398 32.91 35.85 19.61
CA GLU A 398 32.65 37.30 19.72
C GLU A 398 32.91 38.01 18.37
N PRO A 399 32.11 39.00 17.97
CA PRO A 399 32.40 39.81 16.78
C PRO A 399 33.49 40.85 17.11
N THR A 400 34.71 40.61 16.65
CA THR A 400 35.76 41.62 16.67
C THR A 400 35.51 42.67 15.59
N ALA A 401 35.37 43.92 16.04
CA ALA A 401 35.41 45.11 15.21
C ALA A 401 36.75 45.19 14.47
N VAL A 402 36.70 45.34 13.14
CA VAL A 402 37.85 45.72 12.32
C VAL A 402 37.60 47.14 11.85
N ASP A 403 38.35 48.04 12.47
CA ASP A 403 38.53 49.44 12.11
C ASP A 403 39.89 49.60 11.41
N GLY A 404 39.97 50.53 10.44
CA GLY A 404 41.23 51.11 10.00
C GLY A 404 41.67 50.92 8.54
N GLY A 405 41.49 51.99 7.74
CA GLY A 405 42.45 52.57 6.76
C GLY A 405 42.82 51.73 5.52
N GLY A 406 42.67 52.18 4.28
CA GLY A 406 42.87 53.53 3.75
C GLY A 406 44.21 53.56 2.99
N THR A 407 44.17 53.45 1.66
CA THR A 407 45.17 54.04 0.75
C THR A 407 44.56 54.35 -0.60
N GLU A 408 44.83 55.59 -1.01
CA GLU A 408 44.57 56.22 -2.29
C GLU A 408 45.29 55.51 -3.45
N GLY A 409 44.70 55.59 -4.64
CA GLY A 409 45.32 55.16 -5.89
C GLY A 409 44.54 55.69 -7.08
N ALA A 410 44.85 56.93 -7.46
CA ALA A 410 44.22 57.67 -8.54
C ALA A 410 44.50 57.09 -9.93
N GLY A 411 43.48 57.19 -10.80
CA GLY A 411 43.62 57.62 -12.19
C GLY A 411 43.76 56.52 -13.25
N ARG A 412 42.76 56.40 -14.13
CA ARG A 412 42.90 56.75 -15.55
C ARG A 412 41.53 56.71 -16.26
N ALA A 413 41.25 57.79 -16.99
CA ALA A 413 40.11 57.94 -17.88
C ALA A 413 40.48 57.43 -19.29
N GLU A 414 39.56 56.70 -19.93
CA GLU A 414 39.30 56.66 -21.38
C GLU A 414 37.77 56.38 -21.49
N ALA A 415 36.94 57.31 -21.99
CA ALA A 415 36.62 57.50 -23.42
C ALA A 415 36.32 56.12 -24.07
N GLY A 416 35.08 55.72 -24.32
CA GLY A 416 34.03 56.42 -25.04
C GLY A 416 33.75 55.56 -26.27
N GLU A 417 32.60 54.91 -26.32
CA GLU A 417 32.08 54.32 -27.57
C GLU A 417 30.55 54.22 -27.49
N ASP A 418 29.94 55.17 -28.18
CA ASP A 418 28.57 55.16 -28.65
C ASP A 418 28.36 53.97 -29.59
N HIS A 419 27.36 53.12 -29.36
CA HIS A 419 26.72 52.32 -30.43
C HIS A 419 25.25 52.02 -30.07
N GLU A 420 24.41 52.90 -30.61
CA GLU A 420 23.21 52.66 -31.42
C GLU A 420 22.19 51.56 -31.01
N PRO A 421 20.90 51.95 -30.81
CA PRO A 421 19.80 51.00 -30.60
C PRO A 421 19.23 50.51 -31.94
N ALA A 422 19.43 49.23 -32.25
CA ALA A 422 18.82 48.59 -33.42
C ALA A 422 17.39 48.10 -33.11
N ASP A 423 16.44 48.81 -33.71
CA ASP A 423 15.20 48.37 -34.36
C ASP A 423 14.37 47.21 -33.78
N ARG A 424 13.20 47.61 -33.29
CA ARG A 424 11.98 46.80 -33.27
C ARG A 424 11.39 46.69 -34.69
N PRO A 425 11.03 45.50 -35.17
CA PRO A 425 9.96 45.35 -36.14
C PRO A 425 8.62 45.03 -35.46
N GLU A 426 7.59 45.65 -36.04
CA GLU A 426 6.17 45.65 -35.67
C GLU A 426 5.48 44.27 -35.64
N PRO A 427 4.31 44.17 -34.97
CA PRO A 427 3.47 42.98 -34.97
C PRO A 427 2.71 42.82 -36.30
N VAL A 428 2.87 41.67 -36.95
CA VAL A 428 2.04 41.27 -38.08
C VAL A 428 0.67 40.80 -37.58
N ALA A 429 -0.34 41.63 -37.81
CA ALA A 429 -1.73 41.23 -37.86
C ALA A 429 -1.97 40.38 -39.12
N GLY A 430 -2.57 39.20 -38.95
CA GLY A 430 -2.94 38.32 -40.05
C GLY A 430 -4.06 37.37 -39.63
N ALA A 431 -5.29 37.81 -39.86
CA ALA A 431 -6.50 36.99 -39.82
C ALA A 431 -6.56 36.05 -41.04
N GLY A 432 -7.18 34.87 -40.90
CA GLY A 432 -7.80 34.22 -42.05
C GLY A 432 -7.93 32.69 -42.02
N ARG A 433 -9.16 32.27 -41.65
CA ARG A 433 -9.93 31.06 -42.02
C ARG A 433 -9.58 29.70 -41.40
#